data_AF-A0A2J7ZWJ0-F1
#
_entry.id   AF-A0A2J7ZWJ0-F1
#
_cell.length_a   1.000
_cell.length_b   1.000
_cell.length_c   1.000
_cell.angle_alpha   90.00
_cell.angle_beta   90.00
_cell.angle_gamma   90.00
#
_symmetry.space_group_name_H-M   'P 1'
#
loop_
_entity.id
_entity.type
_entity.pdbx_description
1 polymer ?
#
loop_
_entity_poly.entity_id
_entity_poly.type
_entity_poly.pdbx_seq_one_letter_code
_entity_poly.pdbx_strand_id
1 'polypeptide(L)'
;MAEPPDARDGHLDQEEFRKKMMSQLQTTGVVSQVKSQLRAQLLHQLQKGQIVQLGPPPGDRPGLKRHALNSMIADYMRTVQYNYSLSVFMEESGVESRPLLTEDELLDVLKIDRETSFFQSFMKARAHAETGSDSSFIMNLVSAIAEAAAAKGKESFTQTIGGDRYQMEVRMKQLEDEYQARLRSSRMAPGAGVEERMALYRQEIEEQAAAEVARQVERIREMEVAAARLDEAAKARRAMEAERLELDHLHSERLTKLRQREEEMMDKLRRQQMDRSRVMELRSDATAELAGARAKEERLRSLETARAEAEARAAAHAADAEVCRLQAEKLVVELSQTRDELSRRRAQASDGADAMLQNAAGAMNMLNAEAVASRSAGAQIADALAQMDRFQQEAAAASAAVAALQQERAALQGALSAAGAEADALLGQLGRVEVLLDEAVAARSEALSSLEEAHFRAFQQEREVSELRSALGRAKEELAALRMQAAVRRPPSRGPDSPGRRSITLSPARRPPAGANTASISALSLGLALGGGPGGALGGGGGGHYSHYPAWQQSGGGSSGLAQGTATLSQAEFPIAAAPRDATGERGWRGP
;
A
#
# COMPACT_ATOMS: atom_id res chain seq x y z
N MET A 1 -11.16 79.97 27.33
CA MET A 1 -11.83 78.73 26.91
C MET A 1 -10.99 78.14 25.80
N ALA A 2 -10.31 77.02 26.08
CA ALA A 2 -9.51 76.29 25.11
C ALA A 2 -9.94 74.82 25.17
N GLU A 3 -10.32 74.30 24.01
CA GLU A 3 -10.89 72.98 23.72
C GLU A 3 -9.88 71.81 23.91
N PRO A 4 -10.38 70.56 23.97
CA PRO A 4 -9.68 69.40 24.54
C PRO A 4 -8.81 68.64 23.52
N PRO A 5 -7.81 67.85 23.96
CA PRO A 5 -7.08 66.96 23.07
C PRO A 5 -7.66 65.53 23.03
N ASP A 6 -7.68 65.04 21.80
CA ASP A 6 -8.10 63.76 21.23
C ASP A 6 -7.80 62.46 21.97
N ALA A 7 -8.74 61.54 21.78
CA ALA A 7 -8.59 60.10 21.87
C ALA A 7 -7.52 59.58 20.89
N ARG A 8 -6.60 58.76 21.41
CA ARG A 8 -5.76 57.85 20.61
C ARG A 8 -5.73 56.48 21.28
N ASP A 9 -6.56 55.59 20.75
CA ASP A 9 -6.23 54.18 20.42
C ASP A 9 -5.27 53.44 21.35
N GLY A 10 -5.83 52.87 22.43
CA GLY A 10 -5.20 51.81 23.22
C GLY A 10 -5.34 50.44 22.54
N HIS A 11 -4.72 50.24 21.38
CA HIS A 11 -4.52 48.91 20.83
C HIS A 11 -3.39 48.23 21.60
N LEU A 12 -3.73 47.38 22.57
CA LEU A 12 -2.78 46.41 23.13
C LEU A 12 -2.21 45.58 21.98
N ASP A 13 -0.90 45.69 21.79
CA ASP A 13 -0.19 45.01 20.71
C ASP A 13 -0.38 43.49 20.84
N GLN A 14 -0.73 42.83 19.73
CA GLN A 14 -1.12 41.42 19.69
C GLN A 14 -0.03 40.50 20.26
N GLU A 15 1.22 40.96 20.19
CA GLU A 15 2.38 40.31 20.78
C GLU A 15 2.43 40.37 22.31
N GLU A 16 1.98 41.45 22.93
CA GLU A 16 1.92 41.56 24.39
C GLU A 16 0.80 40.70 24.97
N PHE A 17 -0.33 40.62 24.27
CA PHE A 17 -1.40 39.69 24.62
C PHE A 17 -0.94 38.22 24.47
N ARG A 18 -0.26 37.88 23.37
CA ARG A 18 0.35 36.54 23.20
C ARG A 18 1.39 36.24 24.26
N LYS A 19 2.25 37.18 24.62
CA LYS A 19 3.24 37.02 25.69
C LYS A 19 2.57 36.81 27.05
N LYS A 20 1.53 37.58 27.38
CA LYS A 20 0.75 37.40 28.62
C LYS A 20 -0.02 36.08 28.65
N MET A 21 -0.62 35.68 27.53
CA MET A 21 -1.33 34.40 27.44
C MET A 21 -0.36 33.23 27.52
N MET A 22 0.80 33.32 26.85
CA MET A 22 1.83 32.29 26.93
C MET A 22 2.46 32.23 28.32
N SER A 23 2.69 33.37 28.98
CA SER A 23 3.17 33.39 30.37
C SER A 23 2.11 32.87 31.34
N GLN A 24 0.82 33.16 31.11
CA GLN A 24 -0.29 32.61 31.90
C GLN A 24 -0.43 31.10 31.70
N LEU A 25 -0.32 30.60 30.47
CA LEU A 25 -0.33 29.16 30.17
C LEU A 25 0.90 28.41 30.70
N GLN A 26 2.05 29.10 30.79
CA GLN A 26 3.27 28.57 31.42
C GLN A 26 3.15 28.55 32.95
N THR A 27 2.63 29.61 33.57
CA THR A 27 2.45 29.69 35.03
C THR A 27 1.33 28.79 35.54
N THR A 28 0.30 28.52 34.73
CA THR A 28 -0.76 27.54 35.06
C THR A 28 -0.34 26.08 34.82
N GLY A 29 0.88 25.81 34.34
CA GLY A 29 1.37 24.43 34.16
C GLY A 29 0.76 23.67 32.97
N VAL A 30 -0.13 24.31 32.20
CA VAL A 30 -0.76 23.72 31.01
C VAL A 30 0.28 23.43 29.94
N VAL A 31 1.26 24.33 29.75
CA VAL A 31 2.36 24.09 28.79
C VAL A 31 3.24 22.92 29.21
N SER A 32 3.49 22.72 30.51
CA SER A 32 4.22 21.54 30.99
C SER A 32 3.42 20.25 30.78
N GLN A 33 2.11 20.29 30.97
CA GLN A 33 1.22 19.14 30.78
C GLN A 33 1.03 18.79 29.30
N VAL A 34 0.97 19.78 28.41
CA VAL A 34 0.97 19.56 26.96
C VAL A 34 2.33 19.05 26.50
N LYS A 35 3.45 19.57 27.03
CA LYS A 35 4.79 19.04 26.73
C LYS A 35 4.98 17.62 27.24
N SER A 36 4.43 17.24 28.39
CA SER A 36 4.48 15.86 28.88
C SER A 36 3.63 14.94 28.03
N GLN A 37 2.41 15.36 27.65
CA GLN A 37 1.56 14.60 26.72
C GLN A 37 2.19 14.44 25.33
N LEU A 38 2.83 15.47 24.79
CA LEU A 38 3.54 15.39 23.51
C LEU A 38 4.75 14.48 23.59
N ARG A 39 5.49 14.48 24.72
CA ARG A 39 6.60 13.55 24.94
C ARG A 39 6.13 12.11 25.09
N ALA A 40 5.07 11.85 25.85
CA ALA A 40 4.45 10.54 25.95
C ALA A 40 3.96 10.05 24.57
N GLN A 41 3.33 10.92 23.78
CA GLN A 41 2.91 10.60 22.41
C GLN A 41 4.09 10.36 21.45
N LEU A 42 5.17 11.14 21.57
CA LEU A 42 6.40 10.94 20.79
C LEU A 42 7.12 9.65 21.19
N LEU A 43 7.22 9.34 22.48
CA LEU A 43 7.79 8.08 22.98
C LEU A 43 6.94 6.89 22.53
N HIS A 44 5.61 6.99 22.58
CA HIS A 44 4.70 5.98 22.06
C HIS A 44 4.83 5.78 20.55
N GLN A 45 5.03 6.85 19.78
CA GLN A 45 5.29 6.77 18.33
C GLN A 45 6.69 6.22 18.01
N LEU A 46 7.71 6.55 18.80
CA LEU A 46 9.06 6.01 18.68
C LEU A 46 9.15 4.53 19.10
N GLN A 47 8.33 4.08 20.05
CA GLN A 47 8.20 2.66 20.41
C GLN A 47 7.53 1.85 19.29
N LYS A 48 6.54 2.41 18.59
CA LYS A 48 5.94 1.78 17.40
C LYS A 48 6.90 1.74 16.21
N GLY A 49 7.77 2.74 16.09
CA GLY A 49 8.83 2.82 15.09
C GLY A 49 10.17 2.33 15.63
N GLN A 50 10.28 1.05 16.00
CA GLN A 50 11.47 0.17 16.13
C GLN A 50 12.92 0.76 16.21
N ILE A 51 13.16 1.96 16.72
CA ILE A 51 14.46 2.66 16.63
C ILE A 51 15.09 2.92 18.00
N VAL A 52 14.34 2.82 19.12
CA VAL A 52 14.94 2.94 20.46
C VAL A 52 14.34 1.91 21.42
N GLN A 53 15.12 0.89 21.78
CA GLN A 53 14.83 0.05 22.95
C GLN A 53 15.17 0.85 24.23
N LEU A 54 14.22 1.66 24.69
CA LEU A 54 14.20 2.17 26.06
C LEU A 54 13.41 1.17 26.90
N GLY A 55 14.11 0.15 27.37
CA GLY A 55 13.56 -0.90 28.21
C GLY A 55 14.43 -2.15 28.20
N PRO A 56 14.30 -3.03 29.19
CA PRO A 56 15.02 -4.31 29.23
C PRO A 56 14.64 -5.14 28.00
N PRO A 57 15.56 -5.98 27.49
CA PRO A 57 15.34 -6.72 26.26
C PRO A 57 14.02 -7.52 26.30
N PRO A 58 13.26 -7.58 25.19
CA PRO A 58 11.99 -8.27 25.11
C PRO A 58 12.24 -9.78 25.24
N GLY A 59 12.15 -10.28 26.46
CA GLY A 59 12.46 -11.66 26.82
C GLY A 59 12.55 -11.87 28.34
N ASP A 60 12.97 -10.85 29.07
CA ASP A 60 12.97 -10.89 30.53
C ASP A 60 11.63 -10.41 31.06
N ARG A 61 10.72 -11.34 31.37
CA ARG A 61 9.64 -11.05 32.31
C ARG A 61 10.32 -10.48 33.56
N PRO A 62 10.07 -9.23 33.99
CA PRO A 62 10.70 -8.71 35.19
C PRO A 62 10.35 -9.68 36.31
N GLY A 63 11.36 -10.34 36.87
CA GLY A 63 11.15 -11.27 37.98
C GLY A 63 10.36 -10.56 39.08
N LEU A 64 9.55 -11.30 39.83
CA LEU A 64 8.63 -10.73 40.83
C LEU A 64 9.31 -9.69 41.75
N LYS A 65 10.57 -9.92 42.13
CA LYS A 65 11.40 -8.99 42.92
C LYS A 65 11.69 -7.66 42.19
N ARG A 66 11.89 -7.69 40.88
CA ARG A 66 12.12 -6.52 40.05
C ARG A 66 10.83 -5.71 39.84
N HIS A 67 9.71 -6.39 39.66
CA HIS A 67 8.39 -5.74 39.64
C HIS A 67 8.06 -5.08 40.98
N ALA A 68 8.37 -5.76 42.09
CA ALA A 68 8.27 -5.20 43.44
C ALA A 68 9.16 -3.98 43.63
N LEU A 69 10.43 -4.04 43.20
CA LEU A 69 11.33 -2.89 43.26
C LEU A 69 10.80 -1.69 42.47
N ASN A 70 10.35 -1.91 41.23
CA ASN A 70 9.81 -0.84 40.41
C ASN A 70 8.51 -0.27 41.00
N SER A 71 7.65 -1.11 41.58
CA SER A 71 6.42 -0.67 42.27
C SER A 71 6.73 0.19 43.49
N MET A 72 7.72 -0.22 44.28
CA MET A 72 8.21 0.53 45.44
C MET A 72 8.82 1.90 45.04
N ILE A 73 9.56 1.96 43.93
CA ILE A 73 10.15 3.21 43.41
C ILE A 73 9.05 4.15 42.87
N ALA A 74 8.07 3.60 42.15
CA ALA A 74 6.93 4.37 41.65
C ALA A 74 6.11 4.96 42.81
N ASP A 75 5.91 4.21 43.89
CA ASP A 75 5.25 4.68 45.11
C ASP A 75 6.02 5.82 45.80
N TYR A 76 7.35 5.69 45.88
CA TYR A 76 8.22 6.76 46.40
C TYR A 76 8.14 8.03 45.54
N MET A 77 8.27 7.92 44.21
CA MET A 77 8.20 9.06 43.30
C MET A 77 6.84 9.76 43.35
N ARG A 78 5.76 9.00 43.58
CA ARG A 78 4.42 9.55 43.81
C ARG A 78 4.33 10.31 45.13
N THR A 79 4.87 9.75 46.20
CA THR A 79 4.85 10.35 47.54
C THR A 79 5.64 11.67 47.58
N VAL A 80 6.80 11.71 46.92
CA VAL A 80 7.66 12.92 46.83
C VAL A 80 7.22 13.87 45.70
N GLN A 81 6.10 13.59 45.03
CA GLN A 81 5.51 14.40 43.95
C GLN A 81 6.45 14.66 42.75
N TYR A 82 7.30 13.69 42.40
CA TYR A 82 8.11 13.73 41.18
C TYR A 82 7.29 13.35 39.95
N ASN A 83 6.25 14.12 39.66
CA ASN A 83 5.27 13.84 38.59
C ASN A 83 5.92 13.67 37.20
N TYR A 84 6.95 14.47 36.90
CA TYR A 84 7.68 14.39 35.63
C TYR A 84 8.49 13.09 35.51
N SER A 85 9.31 12.78 36.53
CA SER A 85 10.14 11.58 36.56
C SER A 85 9.30 10.31 36.64
N LEU A 86 8.16 10.36 37.32
CA LEU A 86 7.21 9.25 37.42
C LEU A 86 6.64 8.86 36.04
N SER A 87 6.24 9.84 35.22
CA SER A 87 5.70 9.56 33.87
C SER A 87 6.73 8.86 32.99
N VAL A 88 7.97 9.36 32.97
CA VAL A 88 9.06 8.75 32.18
C VAL A 88 9.42 7.38 32.75
N PHE A 89 9.50 7.25 34.07
CA PHE A 89 9.82 6.00 34.74
C PHE A 89 8.77 4.91 34.46
N MET A 90 7.48 5.23 34.47
CA MET A 90 6.40 4.26 34.20
C MET A 90 6.47 3.72 32.77
N GLU A 91 6.79 4.58 31.79
CA GLU A 91 7.00 4.21 30.39
C GLU A 91 8.29 3.38 30.18
N GLU A 92 9.41 3.78 30.80
CA GLU A 92 10.71 3.09 30.67
C GLU A 92 10.78 1.75 31.42
N SER A 93 10.14 1.68 32.59
CA SER A 93 10.16 0.49 33.45
C SER A 93 9.14 -0.57 33.00
N GLY A 94 8.26 -0.23 32.05
CA GLY A 94 7.17 -1.08 31.59
C GLY A 94 6.12 -1.37 32.67
N VAL A 95 6.11 -0.60 33.77
CA VAL A 95 5.19 -0.80 34.90
C VAL A 95 3.75 -0.46 34.51
N GLU A 96 3.50 0.33 33.47
CA GLU A 96 2.13 0.53 32.94
C GLU A 96 1.47 -0.78 32.46
N SER A 97 2.26 -1.78 32.08
CA SER A 97 1.74 -3.07 31.60
C SER A 97 1.17 -3.96 32.71
N ARG A 98 1.40 -3.62 34.00
CA ARG A 98 0.94 -4.40 35.16
C ARG A 98 0.46 -3.50 36.29
N PRO A 99 -0.57 -3.90 37.05
CA PRO A 99 -0.95 -3.14 38.24
C PRO A 99 0.23 -3.09 39.23
N LEU A 100 0.38 -1.93 39.89
CA LEU A 100 1.33 -1.73 40.98
C LEU A 100 0.99 -2.71 42.11
N LEU A 101 2.01 -3.33 42.71
CA LEU A 101 1.79 -4.22 43.84
C LEU A 101 1.27 -3.43 45.03
N THR A 102 0.29 -4.02 45.72
CA THR A 102 -0.20 -3.54 47.01
C THR A 102 0.85 -3.75 48.10
N GLU A 103 0.71 -3.02 49.20
CA GLU A 103 1.65 -3.12 50.33
C GLU A 103 1.72 -4.55 50.91
N ASP A 104 0.57 -5.24 51.00
CA ASP A 104 0.51 -6.64 51.45
C ASP A 104 1.26 -7.58 50.49
N GLU A 105 1.08 -7.38 49.18
CA GLU A 105 1.81 -8.16 48.17
C GLU A 105 3.32 -7.89 48.22
N LEU A 106 3.74 -6.65 48.52
CA LEU A 106 5.16 -6.31 48.68
C LEU A 106 5.77 -7.00 49.91
N LEU A 107 5.03 -7.06 51.03
CA LEU A 107 5.47 -7.79 52.23
C LEU A 107 5.60 -9.29 51.98
N ASP A 108 4.67 -9.88 51.23
CA ASP A 108 4.72 -11.29 50.82
C ASP A 108 5.90 -11.58 49.87
N VAL A 109 6.17 -10.69 48.91
CA VAL A 109 7.31 -10.82 47.99
C VAL A 109 8.65 -10.73 48.73
N LEU A 110 8.73 -9.89 49.76
CA LEU A 110 9.90 -9.75 50.63
C LEU A 110 9.99 -10.85 51.70
N LYS A 111 8.97 -11.71 51.83
CA LYS A 111 8.84 -12.77 52.84
C LYS A 111 8.98 -12.23 54.27
N ILE A 112 8.41 -11.06 54.52
CA ILE A 112 8.39 -10.47 55.86
C ILE A 112 7.20 -11.08 56.62
N ASP A 113 7.49 -11.99 57.54
CA ASP A 113 6.46 -12.61 58.37
C ASP A 113 5.92 -11.61 59.41
N ARG A 114 4.59 -11.60 59.59
CA ARG A 114 3.87 -10.72 60.52
C ARG A 114 4.23 -10.97 61.98
N GLU A 115 4.79 -12.14 62.30
CA GLU A 115 5.24 -12.49 63.65
C GLU A 115 6.66 -11.99 63.99
N THR A 116 7.39 -11.46 63.01
CA THR A 116 8.78 -11.03 63.21
C THR A 116 8.88 -9.69 63.95
N SER A 117 9.93 -9.54 64.77
CA SER A 117 10.28 -8.24 65.37
C SER A 117 10.55 -7.16 64.33
N PHE A 118 11.00 -7.56 63.13
CA PHE A 118 11.20 -6.67 61.98
C PHE A 118 9.89 -6.08 61.48
N PHE A 119 8.84 -6.89 61.32
CA PHE A 119 7.51 -6.41 60.93
C PHE A 119 6.92 -5.43 61.96
N GLN A 120 7.14 -5.65 63.26
CA GLN A 120 6.71 -4.72 64.30
C GLN A 120 7.43 -3.36 64.22
N SER A 121 8.73 -3.36 63.90
CA SER A 121 9.49 -2.12 63.64
C SER A 121 9.01 -1.42 62.36
N PHE A 122 8.72 -2.17 61.30
CA PHE A 122 8.13 -1.62 60.08
C PHE A 122 6.77 -0.95 60.33
N MET A 123 5.89 -1.59 61.09
CA MET A 123 4.58 -1.02 61.46
C MET A 123 4.70 0.22 62.36
N LYS A 124 5.73 0.27 63.23
CA LYS A 124 6.02 1.48 64.03
C LYS A 124 6.51 2.63 63.16
N ALA A 125 7.45 2.38 62.25
CA ALA A 125 7.94 3.38 61.31
C ALA A 125 6.79 3.97 60.46
N ARG A 126 5.86 3.11 60.02
CA ARG A 126 4.62 3.52 59.35
C ARG A 126 3.71 4.38 60.24
N ALA A 127 3.43 3.94 61.47
CA ALA A 127 2.55 4.67 62.38
C ALA A 127 3.09 6.06 62.77
N HIS A 128 4.41 6.22 62.86
CA HIS A 128 5.03 7.52 63.11
C HIS A 128 4.93 8.49 61.93
N ALA A 129 4.75 7.99 60.70
CA ALA A 129 4.61 8.82 59.51
C ALA A 129 3.21 9.40 59.30
N GLU A 130 2.17 8.88 59.95
CA GLU A 130 0.80 9.43 59.87
C GLU A 130 0.68 10.85 60.44
N THR A 131 1.69 11.35 61.16
CA THR A 131 1.71 12.72 61.70
C THR A 131 2.34 13.74 60.73
N GLY A 132 2.85 13.31 59.56
CA GLY A 132 3.47 14.19 58.57
C GLY A 132 3.61 13.55 57.19
N SER A 133 2.56 13.69 56.37
CA SER A 133 2.39 13.57 54.90
C SER A 133 3.21 12.59 54.03
N ASP A 134 4.46 12.21 54.30
CA ASP A 134 5.33 11.66 53.23
C ASP A 134 6.09 10.38 53.64
N SER A 135 5.40 9.28 53.95
CA SER A 135 6.07 7.96 53.97
C SER A 135 5.64 7.06 52.83
N SER A 136 6.58 6.84 51.92
CA SER A 136 6.49 5.75 50.95
C SER A 136 6.89 4.42 51.59
N PHE A 137 6.49 3.31 50.97
CA PHE A 137 6.88 1.98 51.43
C PHE A 137 8.40 1.81 51.58
N ILE A 138 9.21 2.35 50.65
CA ILE A 138 10.68 2.26 50.70
C ILE A 138 11.22 2.97 51.95
N MET A 139 10.69 4.13 52.30
CA MET A 139 11.18 4.90 53.46
C MET A 139 10.91 4.14 54.76
N ASN A 140 9.74 3.52 54.89
CA ASN A 140 9.39 2.70 56.05
C ASN A 140 10.27 1.44 56.14
N LEU A 141 10.58 0.81 55.00
CA LEU A 141 11.47 -0.34 54.93
C LEU A 141 12.92 0.02 55.34
N VAL A 142 13.44 1.15 54.86
CA VAL A 142 14.78 1.62 55.21
C VAL A 142 14.88 1.96 56.70
N SER A 143 13.85 2.61 57.28
CA SER A 143 13.78 2.87 58.72
C SER A 143 13.76 1.57 59.54
N ALA A 144 12.98 0.57 59.12
CA ALA A 144 12.94 -0.73 59.78
C ALA A 144 14.29 -1.48 59.72
N ILE A 145 15.01 -1.40 58.60
CA ILE A 145 16.36 -1.97 58.46
C ILE A 145 17.36 -1.23 59.36
N ALA A 146 17.27 0.10 59.45
CA ALA A 146 18.12 0.90 60.32
C ALA A 146 17.91 0.57 61.80
N GLU A 147 16.66 0.39 62.24
CA GLU A 147 16.33 -0.05 63.60
C GLU A 147 16.83 -1.48 63.88
N ALA A 148 16.63 -2.41 62.95
CA ALA A 148 17.10 -3.78 63.10
C ALA A 148 18.64 -3.87 63.16
N ALA A 149 19.34 -3.04 62.39
CA ALA A 149 20.80 -2.93 62.43
C ALA A 149 21.30 -2.32 63.76
N ALA A 150 20.53 -1.39 64.34
CA ALA A 150 20.82 -0.79 65.64
C ALA A 150 20.55 -1.75 66.82
N ALA A 151 19.69 -2.76 66.65
CA ALA A 151 19.29 -3.71 67.69
C ALA A 151 20.29 -4.84 68.01
N LYS A 152 21.58 -4.71 67.63
CA LYS A 152 22.63 -5.69 67.99
C LYS A 152 22.83 -5.75 69.51
N GLY A 153 22.33 -6.81 70.17
CA GLY A 153 22.76 -7.18 71.53
C GLY A 153 21.73 -7.84 72.45
N LYS A 154 21.01 -8.88 72.02
CA LYS A 154 20.33 -9.79 72.98
C LYS A 154 20.76 -11.22 72.74
N GLU A 155 21.89 -11.59 73.33
CA GLU A 155 22.26 -12.98 73.51
C GLU A 155 21.24 -13.66 74.45
N SER A 156 20.55 -14.67 73.92
CA SER A 156 19.63 -15.52 74.66
C SER A 156 20.44 -16.46 75.56
N PHE A 157 20.64 -16.09 76.83
CA PHE A 157 21.19 -16.98 77.84
C PHE A 157 20.19 -18.08 78.22
N THR A 158 20.65 -19.33 78.15
CA THR A 158 19.97 -20.50 78.72
C THR A 158 20.11 -20.49 80.24
N GLN A 159 19.01 -20.25 80.96
CA GLN A 159 18.94 -20.40 82.42
C GLN A 159 18.57 -21.85 82.78
N THR A 160 19.51 -22.57 83.41
CA THR A 160 19.22 -23.72 84.28
C THR A 160 19.04 -23.21 85.71
N ILE A 161 17.79 -22.94 86.10
CA ILE A 161 17.45 -22.71 87.51
C ILE A 161 16.97 -24.04 88.10
N GLY A 162 17.71 -24.49 89.12
CA GLY A 162 17.45 -25.71 89.85
C GLY A 162 16.18 -25.63 90.70
N GLY A 163 15.52 -26.78 90.80
CA GLY A 163 14.44 -27.07 91.73
C GLY A 163 14.08 -28.55 91.60
N ASP A 164 13.97 -29.25 92.71
CA ASP A 164 13.48 -30.64 92.86
C ASP A 164 14.43 -31.80 92.50
N ARG A 165 15.44 -32.02 93.36
CA ARG A 165 16.19 -33.29 93.45
C ARG A 165 15.28 -34.53 93.61
N TYR A 166 14.12 -34.39 94.26
CA TYR A 166 13.20 -35.50 94.51
C TYR A 166 12.39 -35.94 93.27
N GLN A 167 12.07 -35.03 92.34
CA GLN A 167 11.41 -35.39 91.09
C GLN A 167 12.38 -36.07 90.11
N MET A 168 13.64 -35.66 90.14
CA MET A 168 14.70 -36.24 89.32
C MET A 168 14.98 -37.69 89.72
N GLU A 169 14.96 -37.99 91.01
CA GLU A 169 15.22 -39.34 91.53
C GLU A 169 14.11 -40.34 91.16
N VAL A 170 12.84 -39.89 91.21
CA VAL A 170 11.70 -40.66 90.72
C VAL A 170 11.75 -40.85 89.20
N ARG A 171 12.09 -39.80 88.45
CA ARG A 171 12.28 -39.89 86.99
C ARG A 171 13.46 -40.78 86.61
N MET A 172 14.57 -40.75 87.34
CA MET A 172 15.73 -41.61 87.12
C MET A 172 15.37 -43.08 87.33
N LYS A 173 14.58 -43.37 88.38
CA LYS A 173 14.12 -44.74 88.65
C LYS A 173 13.12 -45.23 87.60
N GLN A 174 12.21 -44.37 87.14
CA GLN A 174 11.33 -44.66 86.01
C GLN A 174 12.13 -44.91 84.71
N LEU A 175 13.20 -44.13 84.48
CA LEU A 175 14.12 -44.34 83.37
C LEU A 175 14.88 -45.67 83.50
N GLU A 176 15.33 -46.04 84.69
CA GLU A 176 16.01 -47.31 84.95
C GLU A 176 15.08 -48.51 84.69
N ASP A 177 13.82 -48.44 85.13
CA ASP A 177 12.83 -49.49 84.91
C ASP A 177 12.45 -49.63 83.42
N GLU A 178 12.26 -48.52 82.71
CA GLU A 178 12.05 -48.52 81.25
C GLU A 178 13.26 -49.05 80.49
N TYR A 179 14.46 -48.71 80.94
CA TYR A 179 15.70 -49.18 80.32
C TYR A 179 15.87 -50.70 80.52
N GLN A 180 15.57 -51.21 81.72
CA GLN A 180 15.60 -52.67 81.97
C GLN A 180 14.54 -53.43 81.15
N ALA A 181 13.34 -52.86 80.97
CA ALA A 181 12.31 -53.44 80.13
C ALA A 181 12.74 -53.48 78.65
N ARG A 182 13.33 -52.39 78.14
CA ARG A 182 13.92 -52.34 76.79
C ARG A 182 15.07 -53.32 76.61
N LEU A 183 15.92 -53.49 77.62
CA LEU A 183 17.06 -54.40 77.56
C LEU A 183 16.60 -55.87 77.55
N ARG A 184 15.56 -56.23 78.30
CA ARG A 184 14.94 -57.57 78.26
C ARG A 184 14.29 -57.85 76.91
N SER A 185 13.58 -56.87 76.33
CA SER A 185 12.98 -56.97 74.99
C SER A 185 14.06 -57.11 73.90
N SER A 186 15.18 -56.39 74.04
CA SER A 186 16.28 -56.42 73.07
C SER A 186 17.10 -57.72 73.12
N ARG A 187 17.15 -58.42 74.27
CA ARG A 187 17.84 -59.70 74.42
C ARG A 187 17.06 -60.89 73.86
N MET A 188 15.74 -60.77 73.68
CA MET A 188 14.88 -61.83 73.12
C MET A 188 14.82 -61.82 71.59
N ALA A 189 15.51 -60.89 70.91
CA ALA A 189 15.52 -60.78 69.45
C ALA A 189 16.93 -60.80 68.79
N PRO A 190 17.86 -61.74 69.11
CA PRO A 190 19.24 -61.60 68.62
C PRO A 190 19.47 -62.01 67.16
N GLY A 191 18.50 -62.64 66.48
CA GLY A 191 18.67 -63.10 65.09
C GLY A 191 18.03 -62.18 64.03
N ALA A 192 16.80 -61.73 64.28
CA ALA A 192 16.04 -60.94 63.31
C ALA A 192 16.62 -59.53 63.10
N GLY A 193 17.11 -58.88 64.15
CA GLY A 193 17.47 -57.46 64.05
C GLY A 193 18.74 -57.16 63.25
N VAL A 194 19.72 -58.07 63.13
CA VAL A 194 20.92 -57.82 62.30
C VAL A 194 20.64 -58.11 60.83
N GLU A 195 19.95 -59.21 60.55
CA GLU A 195 19.58 -59.61 59.20
C GLU A 195 18.54 -58.65 58.59
N GLU A 196 17.56 -58.21 59.37
CA GLU A 196 16.59 -57.16 59.01
C GLU A 196 17.28 -55.80 58.77
N ARG A 197 18.28 -55.44 59.59
CA ARG A 197 19.09 -54.23 59.33
C ARG A 197 19.89 -54.35 58.04
N MET A 198 20.51 -55.50 57.75
CA MET A 198 21.23 -55.70 56.49
C MET A 198 20.29 -55.70 55.28
N ALA A 199 19.08 -56.24 55.41
CA ALA A 199 18.06 -56.18 54.36
C ALA A 199 17.59 -54.74 54.10
N LEU A 200 17.38 -53.95 55.16
CA LEU A 200 17.02 -52.53 55.05
C LEU A 200 18.16 -51.71 54.42
N TYR A 201 19.42 -51.93 54.82
CA TYR A 201 20.55 -51.25 54.18
C TYR A 201 20.72 -51.64 52.71
N ARG A 202 20.48 -52.90 52.36
CA ARG A 202 20.50 -53.34 50.96
C ARG A 202 19.38 -52.67 50.16
N GLN A 203 18.18 -52.63 50.73
CA GLN A 203 17.03 -51.95 50.11
C GLN A 203 17.30 -50.45 49.95
N GLU A 204 17.89 -49.80 50.94
CA GLU A 204 18.22 -48.37 50.90
C GLU A 204 19.31 -48.08 49.84
N ILE A 205 20.33 -48.94 49.70
CA ILE A 205 21.35 -48.82 48.64
C ILE A 205 20.72 -49.05 47.25
N GLU A 206 19.86 -50.05 47.11
CA GLU A 206 19.16 -50.34 45.84
C GLU A 206 18.21 -49.19 45.47
N GLU A 207 17.52 -48.59 46.45
CA GLU A 207 16.65 -47.44 46.26
C GLU A 207 17.44 -46.17 45.90
N GLN A 208 18.58 -45.92 46.55
CA GLN A 208 19.50 -44.83 46.20
C GLN A 208 20.05 -45.00 44.77
N ALA A 209 20.51 -46.19 44.41
CA ALA A 209 21.01 -46.49 43.07
C ALA A 209 19.91 -46.34 42.00
N ALA A 210 18.69 -46.82 42.29
CA ALA A 210 17.55 -46.65 41.40
C ALA A 210 17.18 -45.17 41.23
N ALA A 211 17.21 -44.38 42.31
CA ALA A 211 16.96 -42.95 42.27
C ALA A 211 18.02 -42.18 41.47
N GLU A 212 19.30 -42.57 41.57
CA GLU A 212 20.38 -41.98 40.77
C GLU A 212 20.23 -42.28 39.28
N VAL A 213 19.90 -43.54 38.92
CA VAL A 213 19.64 -43.92 37.53
C VAL A 213 18.41 -43.19 36.99
N ALA A 214 17.33 -43.09 37.77
CA ALA A 214 16.14 -42.34 37.38
C ALA A 214 16.46 -40.87 37.09
N ARG A 215 17.26 -40.22 37.94
CA ARG A 215 17.74 -38.85 37.70
C ARG A 215 18.62 -38.73 36.47
N GLN A 216 19.48 -39.71 36.19
CA GLN A 216 20.31 -39.70 34.98
C GLN A 216 19.45 -39.83 33.71
N VAL A 217 18.47 -40.73 33.72
CA VAL A 217 17.53 -40.91 32.61
C VAL A 217 16.70 -39.64 32.38
N GLU A 218 16.23 -39.00 33.45
CA GLU A 218 15.49 -37.74 33.35
C GLU A 218 16.35 -36.64 32.74
N ARG A 219 17.60 -36.46 33.19
CA ARG A 219 18.52 -35.49 32.58
C ARG A 219 18.78 -35.76 31.10
N ILE A 220 19.00 -37.01 30.71
CA ILE A 220 19.21 -37.38 29.30
C ILE A 220 17.95 -37.06 28.49
N ARG A 221 16.78 -37.43 29.01
CA ARG A 221 15.50 -37.15 28.34
C ARG A 221 15.25 -35.65 28.19
N GLU A 222 15.53 -34.85 29.21
CA GLU A 222 15.43 -33.39 29.13
C GLU A 222 16.37 -32.82 28.07
N MET A 223 17.62 -33.30 28.02
CA MET A 223 18.61 -32.89 27.02
C MET A 223 18.19 -33.29 25.60
N GLU A 224 17.68 -34.51 25.39
CA GLU A 224 17.20 -34.98 24.10
C GLU A 224 15.95 -34.24 23.63
N VAL A 225 15.00 -33.96 24.54
CA VAL A 225 13.81 -33.16 24.22
C VAL A 225 14.20 -31.72 23.91
N ALA A 226 15.15 -31.14 24.64
CA ALA A 226 15.66 -29.80 24.34
C ALA A 226 16.37 -29.77 22.98
N ALA A 227 17.21 -30.76 22.68
CA ALA A 227 17.88 -30.90 21.38
C ALA A 227 16.88 -31.06 20.24
N ALA A 228 15.87 -31.92 20.38
CA ALA A 228 14.82 -32.13 19.39
C ALA A 228 14.03 -30.83 19.13
N ARG A 229 13.69 -30.07 20.17
CA ARG A 229 13.03 -28.76 20.05
C ARG A 229 13.90 -27.73 19.31
N LEU A 230 15.20 -27.71 19.57
CA LEU A 230 16.13 -26.82 18.87
C LEU A 230 16.26 -27.20 17.40
N ASP A 231 16.35 -28.50 17.09
CA ASP A 231 16.43 -28.98 15.70
C ASP A 231 15.13 -28.70 14.92
N GLU A 232 13.97 -28.89 15.54
CA GLU A 232 12.68 -28.57 14.93
C GLU A 232 12.52 -27.06 14.72
N ALA A 233 12.90 -26.24 15.70
CA ALA A 233 12.92 -24.79 15.56
C ALA A 233 13.89 -24.33 14.47
N ALA A 234 15.06 -24.97 14.34
CA ALA A 234 16.02 -24.68 13.28
C ALA A 234 15.49 -25.07 11.89
N LYS A 235 14.81 -26.22 11.76
CA LYS A 235 14.13 -26.63 10.53
C LYS A 235 13.02 -25.65 10.14
N ALA A 236 12.19 -25.24 11.10
CA ALA A 236 11.14 -24.25 10.87
C ALA A 236 11.71 -22.90 10.41
N ARG A 237 12.80 -22.43 11.03
CA ARG A 237 13.50 -21.20 10.59
C ARG A 237 14.03 -21.32 9.17
N ARG A 238 14.69 -22.43 8.82
CA ARG A 238 15.19 -22.67 7.47
C ARG A 238 14.07 -22.73 6.43
N ALA A 239 12.93 -23.33 6.77
CA ALA A 239 11.76 -23.36 5.87
C ALA A 239 11.23 -21.94 5.61
N MET A 240 11.08 -21.13 6.67
CA MET A 240 10.65 -19.73 6.54
C MET A 240 11.65 -18.88 5.74
N GLU A 241 12.95 -19.11 5.91
CA GLU A 241 14.00 -18.43 5.13
C GLU A 241 13.96 -18.86 3.65
N ALA A 242 13.75 -20.14 3.37
CA ALA A 242 13.60 -20.64 2.01
C ALA A 242 12.37 -20.02 1.31
N GLU A 243 11.21 -19.99 1.96
CA GLU A 243 9.99 -19.36 1.42
C GLU A 243 10.20 -17.86 1.16
N ARG A 244 10.92 -17.15 2.04
CA ARG A 244 11.27 -15.73 1.83
C ARG A 244 12.15 -15.56 0.59
N LEU A 245 13.19 -16.39 0.45
CA LEU A 245 14.06 -16.34 -0.72
C LEU A 245 13.31 -16.68 -2.02
N GLU A 246 12.38 -17.62 -2.00
CA GLU A 246 11.51 -17.93 -3.15
C GLU A 246 10.60 -16.75 -3.50
N LEU A 247 9.99 -16.09 -2.51
CA LEU A 247 9.19 -14.90 -2.73
C LEU A 247 10.02 -13.75 -3.32
N ASP A 248 11.23 -13.51 -2.81
CA ASP A 248 12.15 -12.51 -3.35
C ASP A 248 12.58 -12.84 -4.78
N HIS A 249 12.84 -14.12 -5.07
CA HIS A 249 13.12 -14.58 -6.41
C HIS A 249 11.94 -14.34 -7.35
N LEU A 250 10.72 -14.70 -6.95
CA LEU A 250 9.52 -14.45 -7.75
C LEU A 250 9.25 -12.96 -7.97
N HIS A 251 9.47 -12.12 -6.96
CA HIS A 251 9.35 -10.67 -7.09
C HIS A 251 10.40 -10.11 -8.05
N SER A 252 11.66 -10.52 -7.94
CA SER A 252 12.72 -10.08 -8.84
C SER A 252 12.48 -10.53 -10.29
N GLU A 253 11.97 -11.74 -10.52
CA GLU A 253 11.55 -12.21 -11.84
C GLU A 253 10.38 -11.40 -12.42
N ARG A 254 9.38 -11.06 -11.60
CA ARG A 254 8.26 -10.22 -12.05
C ARG A 254 8.74 -8.83 -12.42
N LEU A 255 9.64 -8.23 -11.61
CA LEU A 255 10.23 -6.93 -11.90
C LEU A 255 11.07 -6.94 -13.18
N THR A 256 11.88 -7.98 -13.40
CA THR A 256 12.66 -8.11 -14.64
C THR A 256 11.78 -8.27 -15.86
N LYS A 257 10.71 -9.08 -15.80
CA LYS A 257 9.72 -9.20 -16.88
C LYS A 257 9.00 -7.88 -17.17
N LEU A 258 8.66 -7.10 -16.15
CA LEU A 258 8.05 -5.78 -16.32
C LEU A 258 9.03 -4.79 -16.96
N ARG A 259 10.29 -4.76 -16.51
CA ARG A 259 11.34 -3.93 -17.11
C ARG A 259 11.58 -4.30 -18.57
N GLN A 260 11.62 -5.59 -18.91
CA GLN A 260 11.76 -6.04 -20.30
C GLN A 260 10.60 -5.56 -21.17
N ARG A 261 9.35 -5.65 -20.68
CA ARG A 261 8.19 -5.14 -21.41
C ARG A 261 8.25 -3.62 -21.59
N GLU A 262 8.68 -2.90 -20.57
CA GLU A 262 8.87 -1.45 -20.64
C GLU A 262 9.95 -1.07 -21.66
N GLU A 263 11.10 -1.75 -21.64
CA GLU A 263 12.18 -1.58 -22.62
C GLU A 263 11.71 -1.87 -24.04
N GLU A 264 10.99 -2.97 -24.27
CA GLU A 264 10.41 -3.31 -25.57
C GLU A 264 9.43 -2.25 -26.08
N MET A 265 8.61 -1.68 -25.19
CA MET A 265 7.67 -0.61 -25.54
C MET A 265 8.40 0.70 -25.84
N MET A 266 9.41 1.04 -25.06
CA MET A 266 10.26 2.21 -25.28
C MET A 266 11.04 2.10 -26.59
N ASP A 267 11.56 0.92 -26.93
CA ASP A 267 12.26 0.69 -28.19
C ASP A 267 11.31 0.74 -29.39
N LYS A 268 10.09 0.22 -29.28
CA LYS A 268 9.04 0.40 -30.30
C LYS A 268 8.73 1.88 -30.49
N LEU A 269 8.59 2.65 -29.41
CA LEU A 269 8.34 4.09 -29.47
C LEU A 269 9.52 4.83 -30.12
N ARG A 270 10.76 4.52 -29.75
CA ARG A 270 11.97 5.10 -30.36
C ARG A 270 12.04 4.80 -31.86
N ARG A 271 11.73 3.57 -32.29
CA ARG A 271 11.67 3.21 -33.72
C ARG A 271 10.61 4.02 -34.45
N GLN A 272 9.41 4.13 -33.88
CA GLN A 272 8.34 4.96 -34.45
C GLN A 272 8.73 6.45 -34.54
N GLN A 273 9.44 6.98 -33.54
CA GLN A 273 9.96 8.35 -33.56
C GLN A 273 11.01 8.53 -34.67
N MET A 274 11.95 7.59 -34.81
CA MET A 274 12.95 7.62 -35.89
C MET A 274 12.29 7.53 -37.27
N ASP A 275 11.31 6.65 -37.46
CA ASP A 275 10.59 6.51 -38.72
C ASP A 275 9.76 7.77 -39.02
N ARG A 276 9.10 8.35 -38.01
CA ARG A 276 8.39 9.63 -38.16
C ARG A 276 9.33 10.77 -38.53
N SER A 277 10.51 10.83 -37.91
CA SER A 277 11.55 11.82 -38.25
C SER A 277 12.02 11.63 -39.70
N ARG A 278 12.28 10.39 -40.13
CA ARG A 278 12.65 10.08 -41.52
C ARG A 278 11.56 10.45 -42.52
N VAL A 279 10.29 10.18 -42.20
CA VAL A 279 9.17 10.58 -43.06
C VAL A 279 9.06 12.10 -43.14
N MET A 280 9.27 12.81 -42.02
CA MET A 280 9.30 14.29 -42.03
C MET A 280 10.45 14.83 -42.87
N GLU A 281 11.62 14.22 -42.80
CA GLU A 281 12.80 14.57 -43.60
C GLU A 281 12.53 14.33 -45.09
N LEU A 282 12.07 13.14 -45.48
CA LEU A 282 11.69 12.83 -46.86
C LEU A 282 10.60 13.78 -47.39
N ARG A 283 9.63 14.16 -46.54
CA ARG A 283 8.61 15.14 -46.91
C ARG A 283 9.23 16.53 -47.12
N SER A 284 10.16 16.93 -46.26
CA SER A 284 10.90 18.19 -46.41
C SER A 284 11.68 18.21 -47.73
N ASP A 285 12.42 17.15 -48.04
CA ASP A 285 13.19 17.01 -49.28
C ASP A 285 12.28 17.05 -50.51
N ALA A 286 11.17 16.29 -50.50
CA ALA A 286 10.19 16.32 -51.57
C ALA A 286 9.58 17.72 -51.77
N THR A 287 9.31 18.46 -50.69
CA THR A 287 8.84 19.85 -50.80
C THR A 287 9.90 20.79 -51.37
N ALA A 288 11.18 20.58 -51.05
CA ALA A 288 12.28 21.34 -51.61
C ALA A 288 12.48 21.04 -53.10
N GLU A 289 12.39 19.77 -53.51
CA GLU A 289 12.43 19.36 -54.91
C GLU A 289 11.27 19.95 -55.72
N LEU A 290 10.05 19.93 -55.19
CA LEU A 290 8.88 20.55 -55.82
C LEU A 290 9.04 22.07 -55.95
N ALA A 291 9.56 22.75 -54.93
CA ALA A 291 9.87 24.18 -55.01
C ALA A 291 10.94 24.46 -56.07
N GLY A 292 11.99 23.63 -56.14
CA GLY A 292 13.03 23.72 -57.17
C GLY A 292 12.49 23.47 -58.59
N ALA A 293 11.58 22.51 -58.76
CA ALA A 293 10.92 22.22 -60.03
C ALA A 293 10.04 23.40 -60.47
N ARG A 294 9.22 23.96 -59.56
CA ARG A 294 8.41 25.17 -59.83
C ARG A 294 9.27 26.36 -60.22
N ALA A 295 10.37 26.60 -59.53
CA ALA A 295 11.29 27.69 -59.89
C ALA A 295 11.93 27.49 -61.27
N LYS A 296 12.23 26.24 -61.67
CA LYS A 296 12.71 25.92 -63.02
C LYS A 296 11.60 26.11 -64.06
N GLU A 297 10.38 25.69 -63.77
CA GLU A 297 9.22 25.88 -64.65
C GLU A 297 8.91 27.37 -64.85
N GLU A 298 8.94 28.19 -63.79
CA GLU A 298 8.80 29.65 -63.89
C GLU A 298 9.90 30.28 -64.72
N ARG A 299 11.16 29.82 -64.60
CA ARG A 299 12.27 30.27 -65.45
C ARG A 299 12.08 29.86 -66.91
N LEU A 300 11.59 28.65 -67.18
CA LEU A 300 11.31 28.22 -68.55
C LEU A 300 10.16 29.03 -69.14
N ARG A 301 9.09 29.25 -68.40
CA ARG A 301 7.98 30.12 -68.82
C ARG A 301 8.43 31.56 -69.05
N SER A 302 9.32 32.11 -68.21
CA SER A 302 9.86 33.46 -68.43
C SER A 302 10.74 33.54 -69.67
N LEU A 303 11.50 32.48 -69.97
CA LEU A 303 12.27 32.38 -71.22
C LEU A 303 11.37 32.20 -72.45
N GLU A 304 10.32 31.38 -72.34
CA GLU A 304 9.34 31.17 -73.42
C GLU A 304 8.57 32.46 -73.73
N THR A 305 8.12 33.18 -72.70
CA THR A 305 7.47 34.49 -72.87
C THR A 305 8.43 35.51 -73.46
N ALA A 306 9.68 35.59 -72.97
CA ALA A 306 10.69 36.46 -73.56
C ALA A 306 11.02 36.10 -75.03
N ARG A 307 11.04 34.80 -75.37
CA ARG A 307 11.25 34.33 -76.74
C ARG A 307 10.06 34.66 -77.65
N ALA A 308 8.84 34.45 -77.17
CA ALA A 308 7.62 34.81 -77.89
C ALA A 308 7.53 36.33 -78.11
N GLU A 309 7.91 37.14 -77.11
CA GLU A 309 8.02 38.60 -77.27
C GLU A 309 9.09 38.99 -78.29
N ALA A 310 10.26 38.34 -78.26
CA ALA A 310 11.33 38.61 -79.23
C ALA A 310 10.91 38.22 -80.66
N GLU A 311 10.20 37.10 -80.83
CA GLU A 311 9.65 36.65 -82.11
C GLU A 311 8.53 37.59 -82.59
N ALA A 312 7.64 38.04 -81.71
CA ALA A 312 6.62 39.03 -82.03
C ALA A 312 7.25 40.38 -82.44
N ARG A 313 8.31 40.82 -81.76
CA ARG A 313 9.08 42.02 -82.15
C ARG A 313 9.77 41.83 -83.51
N ALA A 314 10.36 40.67 -83.75
CA ALA A 314 10.98 40.36 -85.05
C ALA A 314 9.95 40.32 -86.18
N ALA A 315 8.78 39.73 -85.94
CA ALA A 315 7.66 39.71 -86.89
C ALA A 315 7.10 41.12 -87.14
N ALA A 316 6.99 41.96 -86.10
CA ALA A 316 6.61 43.36 -86.24
C ALA A 316 7.64 44.13 -87.09
N HIS A 317 8.93 43.98 -86.82
CA HIS A 317 9.98 44.58 -87.64
C HIS A 317 10.00 44.06 -89.08
N ALA A 318 9.70 42.78 -89.31
CA ALA A 318 9.58 42.22 -90.66
C ALA A 318 8.35 42.79 -91.39
N ALA A 319 7.22 42.93 -90.70
CA ALA A 319 6.02 43.56 -91.24
C ALA A 319 6.26 45.04 -91.55
N ASP A 320 6.94 45.78 -90.67
CA ASP A 320 7.33 47.17 -90.91
C ASP A 320 8.31 47.28 -92.09
N ALA A 321 9.26 46.36 -92.21
CA ALA A 321 10.17 46.29 -93.36
C ALA A 321 9.43 46.01 -94.68
N GLU A 322 8.42 45.13 -94.66
CA GLU A 322 7.54 44.89 -95.81
C GLU A 322 6.67 46.11 -96.11
N VAL A 323 6.15 46.82 -95.10
CA VAL A 323 5.44 48.09 -95.30
C VAL A 323 6.37 49.14 -95.90
N CYS A 324 7.60 49.27 -95.43
CA CYS A 324 8.60 50.17 -96.02
C CYS A 324 8.98 49.75 -97.45
N ARG A 325 9.07 48.44 -97.73
CA ARG A 325 9.30 47.91 -99.09
C ARG A 325 8.12 48.25 -100.01
N LEU A 326 6.90 47.99 -99.56
CA LEU A 326 5.68 48.32 -100.31
C LEU A 326 5.51 49.84 -100.46
N GLN A 327 5.94 50.64 -99.49
CA GLN A 327 6.00 52.10 -99.60
C GLN A 327 7.07 52.55 -100.59
N ALA A 328 8.24 51.91 -100.63
CA ALA A 328 9.28 52.17 -101.62
C ALA A 328 8.83 51.75 -103.03
N GLU A 329 8.18 50.59 -103.17
CA GLU A 329 7.56 50.13 -104.41
C GLU A 329 6.43 51.07 -104.84
N LYS A 330 5.57 51.54 -103.91
CA LYS A 330 4.59 52.59 -104.18
C LYS A 330 5.24 53.89 -104.62
N LEU A 331 6.32 54.34 -103.98
CA LEU A 331 7.05 55.55 -104.38
C LEU A 331 7.74 55.37 -105.75
N VAL A 332 8.25 54.19 -106.07
CA VAL A 332 8.79 53.87 -107.40
C VAL A 332 7.66 53.86 -108.43
N VAL A 333 6.51 53.30 -108.08
CA VAL A 333 5.30 53.34 -108.90
C VAL A 333 4.81 54.77 -109.06
N GLU A 334 4.77 55.61 -108.02
CA GLU A 334 4.41 57.03 -108.06
C GLU A 334 5.43 57.85 -108.87
N LEU A 335 6.72 57.53 -108.81
CA LEU A 335 7.75 58.15 -109.67
C LEU A 335 7.61 57.70 -111.13
N SER A 336 7.25 56.45 -111.38
CA SER A 336 6.92 55.96 -112.71
C SER A 336 5.59 56.53 -113.21
N GLN A 337 4.61 56.73 -112.33
CA GLN A 337 3.32 57.31 -112.60
C GLN A 337 3.49 58.80 -112.88
N THR A 338 4.22 59.59 -112.11
CA THR A 338 4.50 61.00 -112.41
C THR A 338 5.29 61.19 -113.72
N ARG A 339 6.20 60.27 -114.03
CA ARG A 339 6.87 60.19 -115.34
C ARG A 339 5.87 59.87 -116.46
N ASP A 340 4.99 58.91 -116.23
CA ASP A 340 3.89 58.56 -117.12
C ASP A 340 2.80 59.65 -117.15
N GLU A 341 2.66 60.50 -116.15
CA GLU A 341 1.61 61.51 -115.96
C GLU A 341 2.04 62.84 -116.57
N LEU A 342 3.34 63.10 -116.71
CA LEU A 342 3.85 64.06 -117.69
C LEU A 342 3.62 63.58 -119.13
N SER A 343 3.65 62.27 -119.37
CA SER A 343 3.33 61.69 -120.69
C SER A 343 1.81 61.59 -120.96
N ARG A 344 1.00 61.40 -119.90
CA ARG A 344 -0.46 61.28 -119.92
C ARG A 344 -1.18 62.61 -119.75
N ARG A 345 -0.63 63.66 -119.13
CA ARG A 345 -1.15 65.05 -119.25
C ARG A 345 -1.10 65.58 -120.69
N ARG A 346 -0.34 64.93 -121.57
CA ARG A 346 -0.32 65.14 -123.03
C ARG A 346 -1.35 64.27 -123.79
N ALA A 347 -1.93 63.24 -123.15
CA ALA A 347 -2.89 62.30 -123.73
C ALA A 347 -4.29 62.33 -123.04
N GLN A 348 -4.40 62.92 -121.86
CA GLN A 348 -5.59 63.11 -121.02
C GLN A 348 -6.15 64.54 -121.17
N ALA A 349 -6.07 65.07 -122.40
CA ALA A 349 -7.13 65.93 -122.95
C ALA A 349 -8.16 65.09 -123.75
N SER A 350 -7.97 63.77 -123.84
CA SER A 350 -8.81 62.89 -124.66
C SER A 350 -9.90 62.19 -123.85
N ASP A 351 -9.62 61.42 -122.79
CA ASP A 351 -10.63 60.45 -122.33
C ASP A 351 -10.69 60.27 -120.81
N GLY A 352 -11.35 61.21 -120.14
CA GLY A 352 -11.91 60.98 -118.81
C GLY A 352 -13.33 60.42 -118.96
N ALA A 353 -13.54 59.14 -118.69
CA ALA A 353 -14.90 58.58 -118.59
C ALA A 353 -15.09 57.22 -117.88
N ASP A 354 -14.07 56.40 -117.60
CA ASP A 354 -14.33 55.05 -117.05
C ASP A 354 -13.73 54.85 -115.65
N ALA A 355 -14.45 55.28 -114.60
CA ALA A 355 -15.30 54.44 -113.76
C ALA A 355 -14.52 53.47 -112.85
N MET A 356 -14.39 53.77 -111.55
CA MET A 356 -15.37 53.38 -110.53
C MET A 356 -15.60 51.85 -110.34
N LEU A 357 -14.65 50.98 -110.69
CA LEU A 357 -14.76 49.52 -110.50
C LEU A 357 -13.64 48.90 -109.65
N GLN A 358 -13.42 49.34 -108.40
CA GLN A 358 -12.53 48.64 -107.44
C GLN A 358 -13.02 48.66 -105.98
N ASN A 359 -14.32 48.58 -105.73
CA ASN A 359 -14.86 48.60 -104.36
C ASN A 359 -15.68 47.34 -104.01
N ALA A 360 -15.11 46.16 -104.23
CA ALA A 360 -15.77 44.88 -103.91
C ALA A 360 -14.82 43.77 -103.39
N ALA A 361 -13.63 44.11 -102.86
CA ALA A 361 -12.66 43.12 -102.36
C ALA A 361 -12.62 42.98 -100.81
N GLY A 362 -13.35 43.81 -100.06
CA GLY A 362 -13.28 43.84 -98.58
C GLY A 362 -14.20 42.86 -97.83
N ALA A 363 -15.21 42.28 -98.48
CA ALA A 363 -16.24 41.51 -97.79
C ALA A 363 -15.88 40.03 -97.54
N MET A 364 -14.91 39.45 -98.27
CA MET A 364 -14.55 38.03 -98.14
C MET A 364 -13.58 37.73 -96.98
N ASN A 365 -12.86 38.72 -96.46
CA ASN A 365 -11.87 38.52 -95.39
C ASN A 365 -12.50 38.52 -93.98
N MET A 366 -13.72 39.03 -93.80
CA MET A 366 -14.39 39.03 -92.49
C MET A 366 -15.05 37.69 -92.12
N LEU A 367 -15.52 36.91 -93.11
CA LEU A 367 -16.19 35.62 -92.85
C LEU A 367 -15.22 34.47 -92.47
N ASN A 368 -13.96 34.53 -92.91
CA ASN A 368 -12.99 33.48 -92.61
C ASN A 368 -12.38 33.59 -91.20
N ALA A 369 -12.37 34.80 -90.62
CA ALA A 369 -11.94 35.05 -89.24
C ALA A 369 -12.97 34.53 -88.21
N GLU A 370 -14.26 34.66 -88.53
CA GLU A 370 -15.38 34.23 -87.67
C GLU A 370 -15.50 32.70 -87.57
N ALA A 371 -15.10 31.97 -88.62
CA ALA A 371 -15.05 30.51 -88.65
C ALA A 371 -13.86 29.89 -87.88
N VAL A 372 -12.78 30.64 -87.65
CA VAL A 372 -11.64 30.21 -86.81
C VAL A 372 -11.92 30.49 -85.33
N ALA A 373 -12.56 31.62 -85.01
CA ALA A 373 -13.03 31.95 -83.66
C ALA A 373 -14.08 30.96 -83.13
N SER A 374 -14.97 30.46 -84.00
CA SER A 374 -15.96 29.45 -83.61
C SER A 374 -15.34 28.07 -83.31
N ARG A 375 -14.19 27.73 -83.90
CA ARG A 375 -13.49 26.46 -83.66
C ARG A 375 -12.62 26.48 -82.40
N SER A 376 -11.99 27.61 -82.06
CA SER A 376 -11.27 27.76 -80.79
C SER A 376 -12.23 27.78 -79.59
N ALA A 377 -13.42 28.38 -79.73
CA ALA A 377 -14.47 28.31 -78.71
C ALA A 377 -14.98 26.86 -78.50
N GLY A 378 -15.12 26.07 -79.57
CA GLY A 378 -15.46 24.64 -79.49
C GLY A 378 -14.41 23.80 -78.77
N ALA A 379 -13.11 24.07 -78.97
CA ALA A 379 -12.02 23.38 -78.28
C ALA A 379 -11.98 23.72 -76.78
N GLN A 380 -12.22 24.99 -76.40
CA GLN A 380 -12.29 25.40 -75.00
C GLN A 380 -13.46 24.76 -74.25
N ILE A 381 -14.61 24.56 -74.92
CA ILE A 381 -15.76 23.84 -74.35
C ILE A 381 -15.45 22.35 -74.17
N ALA A 382 -14.76 21.72 -75.13
CA ALA A 382 -14.35 20.32 -75.02
C ALA A 382 -13.36 20.10 -73.87
N ASP A 383 -12.39 20.99 -73.68
CA ASP A 383 -11.44 20.94 -72.56
C ASP A 383 -12.13 21.17 -71.21
N ALA A 384 -13.11 22.09 -71.14
CA ALA A 384 -13.90 22.32 -69.93
C ALA A 384 -14.74 21.09 -69.55
N LEU A 385 -15.34 20.41 -70.53
CA LEU A 385 -16.09 19.16 -70.30
C LEU A 385 -15.16 18.03 -69.81
N ALA A 386 -13.97 17.89 -70.39
CA ALA A 386 -12.98 16.90 -69.93
C ALA A 386 -12.48 17.19 -68.50
N GLN A 387 -12.37 18.47 -68.10
CA GLN A 387 -12.06 18.85 -66.73
C GLN A 387 -13.22 18.53 -65.77
N MET A 388 -14.46 18.78 -66.18
CA MET A 388 -15.64 18.41 -65.38
C MET A 388 -15.74 16.90 -65.15
N ASP A 389 -15.46 16.08 -66.17
CA ASP A 389 -15.44 14.62 -66.04
C ASP A 389 -14.36 14.15 -65.05
N ARG A 390 -13.17 14.77 -65.06
CA ARG A 390 -12.11 14.47 -64.08
C ARG A 390 -12.55 14.82 -62.66
N PHE A 391 -13.15 15.99 -62.46
CA PHE A 391 -13.67 16.38 -61.15
C PHE A 391 -14.80 15.46 -60.67
N GLN A 392 -15.65 14.97 -61.58
CA GLN A 392 -16.67 13.98 -61.23
C GLN A 392 -16.06 12.64 -60.82
N GLN A 393 -15.02 12.17 -61.52
CA GLN A 393 -14.29 10.95 -61.15
C GLN A 393 -13.57 11.10 -59.79
N GLU A 394 -12.92 12.24 -59.55
CA GLU A 394 -12.29 12.55 -58.27
C GLU A 394 -13.31 12.66 -57.13
N ALA A 395 -14.48 13.27 -57.36
CA ALA A 395 -15.56 13.33 -56.39
C ALA A 395 -16.15 11.94 -56.10
N ALA A 396 -16.29 11.08 -57.11
CA ALA A 396 -16.73 9.70 -56.93
C ALA A 396 -15.71 8.87 -56.12
N ALA A 397 -14.41 9.03 -56.41
CA ALA A 397 -13.33 8.39 -55.65
C ALA A 397 -13.28 8.88 -54.20
N ALA A 398 -13.44 10.19 -53.97
CA ALA A 398 -13.53 10.76 -52.62
C ALA A 398 -14.76 10.24 -51.85
N SER A 399 -15.91 10.13 -52.51
CA SER A 399 -17.12 9.56 -51.91
C SER A 399 -16.94 8.09 -51.53
N ALA A 400 -16.25 7.30 -52.36
CA ALA A 400 -15.93 5.91 -52.05
C ALA A 400 -14.97 5.79 -50.85
N ALA A 401 -13.96 6.67 -50.76
CA ALA A 401 -13.05 6.74 -49.62
C ALA A 401 -13.76 7.12 -48.31
N VAL A 402 -14.71 8.07 -48.37
CA VAL A 402 -15.53 8.44 -47.21
C VAL A 402 -16.41 7.27 -46.75
N ALA A 403 -16.99 6.51 -47.68
CA ALA A 403 -17.79 5.32 -47.33
C ALA A 403 -16.93 4.23 -46.66
N ALA A 404 -15.70 4.00 -47.14
CA ALA A 404 -14.77 3.06 -46.52
C ALA A 404 -14.38 3.48 -45.10
N LEU A 405 -14.06 4.76 -44.89
CA LEU A 405 -13.75 5.30 -43.56
C LEU A 405 -14.96 5.26 -42.62
N GLN A 406 -16.18 5.42 -43.13
CA GLN A 406 -17.41 5.26 -42.34
C GLN A 406 -17.61 3.80 -41.89
N GLN A 407 -17.31 2.83 -42.75
CA GLN A 407 -17.35 1.40 -42.39
C GLN A 407 -16.30 1.07 -41.33
N GLU A 408 -15.07 1.56 -41.48
CA GLU A 408 -14.01 1.37 -40.49
C GLU A 408 -14.36 2.01 -39.14
N ARG A 409 -14.91 3.24 -39.16
CA ARG A 409 -15.40 3.91 -37.95
C ARG A 409 -16.51 3.10 -37.28
N ALA A 410 -17.45 2.55 -38.03
CA ALA A 410 -18.51 1.71 -37.49
C ALA A 410 -17.95 0.40 -36.86
N ALA A 411 -16.96 -0.22 -37.51
CA ALA A 411 -16.27 -1.39 -36.97
C ALA A 411 -15.52 -1.08 -35.67
N LEU A 412 -14.80 0.05 -35.61
CA LEU A 412 -14.12 0.51 -34.40
C LEU A 412 -15.08 0.88 -33.28
N GLN A 413 -16.23 1.50 -33.59
CA GLN A 413 -17.28 1.77 -32.61
C GLN A 413 -17.88 0.46 -32.06
N GLY A 414 -18.08 -0.55 -32.91
CA GLY A 414 -18.47 -1.89 -32.48
C GLY A 414 -17.46 -2.52 -31.53
N ALA A 415 -16.17 -2.49 -31.89
CA ALA A 415 -15.09 -3.01 -31.04
C ALA A 415 -14.98 -2.27 -29.70
N LEU A 416 -15.15 -0.95 -29.69
CA LEU A 416 -15.17 -0.14 -28.46
C LEU A 416 -16.35 -0.52 -27.56
N SER A 417 -17.53 -0.76 -28.13
CA SER A 417 -18.70 -1.19 -27.34
C SER A 417 -18.51 -2.59 -26.75
N ALA A 418 -17.88 -3.51 -27.48
CA ALA A 418 -17.56 -4.85 -26.98
C ALA A 418 -16.52 -4.79 -25.84
N ALA A 419 -15.45 -4.00 -26.01
CA ALA A 419 -14.46 -3.78 -24.96
C ALA A 419 -15.08 -3.08 -23.73
N GLY A 420 -16.04 -2.18 -23.92
CA GLY A 420 -16.82 -1.58 -22.82
C GLY A 420 -17.62 -2.63 -22.04
N ALA A 421 -18.33 -3.51 -22.75
CA ALA A 421 -19.08 -4.60 -22.10
C ALA A 421 -18.16 -5.60 -21.36
N GLU A 422 -16.97 -5.88 -21.89
CA GLU A 422 -15.96 -6.70 -21.19
C GLU A 422 -15.44 -6.00 -19.93
N ALA A 423 -15.18 -4.69 -19.98
CA ALA A 423 -14.78 -3.91 -18.82
C ALA A 423 -15.87 -3.90 -17.73
N ASP A 424 -17.13 -3.70 -18.11
CA ASP A 424 -18.27 -3.74 -17.18
C ASP A 424 -18.44 -5.13 -16.56
N ALA A 425 -18.21 -6.20 -17.33
CA ALA A 425 -18.24 -7.57 -16.81
C ALA A 425 -17.12 -7.82 -15.78
N LEU A 426 -15.91 -7.33 -16.04
CA LEU A 426 -14.79 -7.41 -15.10
C LEU A 426 -15.03 -6.58 -13.84
N LEU A 427 -15.60 -5.38 -13.95
CA LEU A 427 -16.03 -4.57 -12.79
C LEU A 427 -17.09 -5.31 -11.97
N GLY A 428 -18.06 -5.97 -12.63
CA GLY A 428 -19.04 -6.82 -11.95
C GLY A 428 -18.41 -8.01 -11.24
N GLN A 429 -17.36 -8.62 -11.79
CA GLN A 429 -16.60 -9.69 -11.11
C GLN A 429 -15.82 -9.16 -9.91
N LEU A 430 -15.17 -8.00 -10.04
CA LEU A 430 -14.47 -7.35 -8.93
C LEU A 430 -15.43 -7.02 -7.79
N GLY A 431 -16.60 -6.46 -8.08
CA GLY A 431 -17.62 -6.18 -7.06
C GLY A 431 -18.09 -7.45 -6.33
N ARG A 432 -18.18 -8.60 -7.01
CA ARG A 432 -18.47 -9.88 -6.31
C ARG A 432 -17.33 -10.31 -5.38
N VAL A 433 -16.08 -10.10 -5.78
CA VAL A 433 -14.93 -10.41 -4.93
C VAL A 433 -14.89 -9.51 -3.70
N GLU A 434 -15.22 -8.22 -3.85
CA GLU A 434 -15.35 -7.28 -2.72
C GLU A 434 -16.41 -7.75 -1.72
N VAL A 435 -17.60 -8.13 -2.19
CA VAL A 435 -18.66 -8.66 -1.31
C VAL A 435 -18.20 -9.94 -0.58
N LEU A 436 -17.52 -10.86 -1.28
CA LEU A 436 -17.00 -12.07 -0.64
C LEU A 436 -15.91 -11.78 0.40
N LEU A 437 -15.09 -10.74 0.18
CA LEU A 437 -14.10 -10.29 1.16
C LEU A 437 -14.78 -9.69 2.38
N ASP A 438 -15.80 -8.87 2.20
CA ASP A 438 -16.58 -8.29 3.31
C ASP A 438 -17.26 -9.38 4.14
N GLU A 439 -17.86 -10.38 3.50
CA GLU A 439 -18.43 -11.56 4.16
C GLU A 439 -17.38 -12.35 4.95
N ALA A 440 -16.19 -12.56 4.38
CA ALA A 440 -15.09 -13.25 5.05
C ALA A 440 -14.56 -12.46 6.25
N VAL A 441 -14.48 -11.13 6.14
CA VAL A 441 -14.08 -10.24 7.25
C VAL A 441 -15.12 -10.26 8.36
N ALA A 442 -16.41 -10.19 8.03
CA ALA A 442 -17.50 -10.30 8.98
C ALA A 442 -17.46 -11.65 9.72
N ALA A 443 -17.36 -12.77 8.98
CA ALA A 443 -17.25 -14.11 9.57
C ALA A 443 -16.04 -14.26 10.49
N ARG A 444 -14.89 -13.66 10.12
CA ARG A 444 -13.70 -13.64 10.99
C ARG A 444 -13.95 -12.84 12.28
N SER A 445 -14.63 -11.71 12.19
CA SER A 445 -14.95 -10.90 13.37
C SER A 445 -15.88 -11.63 14.34
N GLU A 446 -16.89 -12.33 13.82
CA GLU A 446 -17.78 -13.19 14.61
C GLU A 446 -17.01 -14.35 15.25
N ALA A 447 -16.12 -15.00 14.51
CA ALA A 447 -15.28 -16.07 15.04
C ALA A 447 -14.39 -15.58 16.18
N LEU A 448 -13.79 -14.40 16.07
CA LEU A 448 -12.98 -13.80 17.14
C LEU A 448 -13.83 -13.49 18.38
N SER A 449 -15.02 -12.91 18.20
CA SER A 449 -15.94 -12.66 19.32
C SER A 449 -16.36 -13.97 20.01
N SER A 450 -16.62 -15.03 19.25
CA SER A 450 -16.94 -16.36 19.81
C SER A 450 -15.78 -16.97 20.60
N LEU A 451 -14.54 -16.72 20.17
CA LEU A 451 -13.33 -17.16 20.88
C LEU A 451 -13.15 -16.39 22.19
N GLU A 452 -13.39 -15.08 22.19
CA GLU A 452 -13.37 -14.24 23.39
C GLU A 452 -14.41 -14.69 24.42
N GLU A 453 -15.65 -14.98 23.96
CA GLU A 453 -16.67 -15.57 24.82
C GLU A 453 -16.27 -16.93 25.38
N ALA A 454 -15.68 -17.80 24.55
CA ALA A 454 -15.21 -19.11 24.99
C ALA A 454 -14.08 -18.98 26.03
N HIS A 455 -13.16 -18.05 25.85
CA HIS A 455 -12.12 -17.74 26.82
C HIS A 455 -12.70 -17.23 28.14
N PHE A 456 -13.70 -16.35 28.10
CA PHE A 456 -14.38 -15.88 29.29
C PHE A 456 -15.09 -17.03 30.04
N ARG A 457 -15.78 -17.92 29.32
CA ARG A 457 -16.41 -19.10 29.91
C ARG A 457 -15.40 -20.06 30.53
N ALA A 458 -14.27 -20.31 29.85
CA ALA A 458 -13.20 -21.14 30.37
C ALA A 458 -12.60 -20.54 31.66
N PHE A 459 -12.38 -19.23 31.69
CA PHE A 459 -11.91 -18.52 32.89
C PHE A 459 -12.90 -18.66 34.06
N GLN A 460 -14.20 -18.53 33.82
CA GLN A 460 -15.22 -18.74 34.85
C GLN A 460 -15.20 -20.19 35.38
N GLN A 461 -15.09 -21.18 34.48
CA GLN A 461 -14.98 -22.59 34.88
C GLN A 461 -13.72 -22.86 35.70
N GLU A 462 -12.57 -22.26 35.35
CA GLU A 462 -11.34 -22.39 36.13
C GLU A 462 -11.50 -21.80 37.54
N ARG A 463 -12.19 -20.67 37.66
CA ARG A 463 -12.52 -20.07 38.95
C ARG A 463 -13.43 -20.98 39.77
N GLU A 464 -14.50 -21.50 39.20
CA GLU A 464 -15.41 -22.45 39.87
C GLU A 464 -14.67 -23.72 40.32
N VAL A 465 -13.78 -24.28 39.47
CA VAL A 465 -12.96 -25.44 39.82
C VAL A 465 -12.00 -25.10 40.97
N SER A 466 -11.42 -23.90 40.99
CA SER A 466 -10.58 -23.43 42.09
C SER A 466 -11.38 -23.31 43.39
N GLU A 467 -12.57 -22.73 43.34
CA GLU A 467 -13.48 -22.60 44.48
C GLU A 467 -13.89 -23.99 45.01
N LEU A 468 -14.27 -24.93 44.14
CA LEU A 468 -14.59 -26.32 44.49
C LEU A 468 -13.38 -27.06 45.09
N ARG A 469 -12.16 -26.84 44.57
CA ARG A 469 -10.94 -27.40 45.17
C ARG A 469 -10.69 -26.86 46.58
N SER A 470 -10.92 -25.56 46.79
CA SER A 470 -10.81 -24.94 48.12
C SER A 470 -11.83 -25.49 49.11
N ALA A 471 -13.08 -25.70 48.65
CA ALA A 471 -14.15 -26.27 49.46
C ALA A 471 -13.87 -27.73 49.81
N LEU A 472 -13.37 -28.51 48.85
CA LEU A 472 -12.92 -29.88 49.08
C LEU A 472 -11.75 -29.94 50.08
N GLY A 473 -10.81 -29.00 50.00
CA GLY A 473 -9.73 -28.85 50.97
C GLY A 473 -10.26 -28.67 52.40
N ARG A 474 -11.15 -27.68 52.58
CA ARG A 474 -11.83 -27.43 53.86
C ARG A 474 -12.59 -28.65 54.38
N ALA A 475 -13.35 -29.33 53.53
CA ALA A 475 -14.08 -30.54 53.92
C ALA A 475 -13.15 -31.70 54.33
N LYS A 476 -11.97 -31.83 53.70
CA LYS A 476 -10.95 -32.82 54.10
C LYS A 476 -10.34 -32.49 55.47
N GLU A 477 -10.09 -31.21 55.74
CA GLU A 477 -9.59 -30.75 57.04
C GLU A 477 -10.62 -31.00 58.15
N GLU A 478 -11.89 -30.68 57.90
CA GLU A 478 -13.01 -30.98 58.82
C GLU A 478 -13.13 -32.48 59.09
N LEU A 479 -13.04 -33.32 58.05
CA LEU A 479 -13.04 -34.78 58.19
C LEU A 479 -11.83 -35.27 59.02
N ALA A 480 -10.64 -34.70 58.80
CA ALA A 480 -9.45 -35.03 59.56
C ALA A 480 -9.58 -34.62 61.04
N ALA A 481 -10.15 -33.44 61.31
CA ALA A 481 -10.45 -32.98 62.66
C ALA A 481 -11.46 -33.89 63.37
N LEU A 482 -12.54 -34.29 62.67
CA LEU A 482 -13.52 -35.25 63.20
C LEU A 482 -12.89 -36.63 63.45
N ARG A 483 -11.99 -37.10 62.59
CA ARG A 483 -11.24 -38.34 62.82
C ARG A 483 -10.31 -38.25 64.02
N MET A 484 -9.62 -37.13 64.23
CA MET A 484 -8.81 -36.90 65.42
C MET A 484 -9.67 -36.86 66.70
N GLN A 485 -10.82 -36.18 66.67
CA GLN A 485 -11.76 -36.19 67.79
C GLN A 485 -12.30 -37.59 68.09
N ALA A 486 -12.57 -38.41 67.07
CA ALA A 486 -12.97 -39.79 67.23
C ALA A 486 -11.84 -40.68 67.76
N ALA A 487 -10.58 -40.42 67.37
CA ALA A 487 -9.41 -41.13 67.88
C ALA A 487 -9.12 -40.81 69.36
N VAL A 488 -9.34 -39.56 69.79
CA VAL A 488 -9.17 -39.11 71.18
C VAL A 488 -10.27 -39.67 72.10
N ARG A 489 -11.43 -40.06 71.58
CA ARG A 489 -12.53 -40.66 72.36
C ARG A 489 -12.49 -42.19 72.51
N ARG A 490 -11.47 -42.89 72.00
CA ARG A 490 -11.34 -44.35 72.20
C ARG A 490 -10.57 -44.70 73.48
N PRO A 491 -11.16 -45.46 74.43
CA PRO A 491 -10.43 -45.96 75.57
C PRO A 491 -9.54 -47.16 75.19
N PRO A 492 -8.44 -47.43 75.93
CA PRO A 492 -7.56 -48.55 75.64
C PRO A 492 -8.14 -49.83 76.27
N SER A 493 -8.60 -50.78 75.44
CA SER A 493 -8.94 -52.12 75.92
C SER A 493 -7.88 -53.14 75.51
N ARG A 494 -7.34 -53.78 76.55
CA ARG A 494 -6.54 -55.01 76.58
C ARG A 494 -6.84 -56.03 75.47
N GLY A 495 -5.75 -56.52 74.88
CA GLY A 495 -5.34 -57.92 75.01
C GLY A 495 -5.96 -58.98 74.08
N PRO A 496 -5.24 -60.08 73.84
CA PRO A 496 -5.33 -60.93 72.64
C PRO A 496 -6.13 -62.23 72.87
N ASP A 497 -6.64 -62.85 71.79
CA ASP A 497 -6.71 -64.32 71.60
C ASP A 497 -7.30 -64.69 70.20
N SER A 498 -6.42 -65.22 69.34
CA SER A 498 -6.48 -66.42 68.46
C SER A 498 -7.83 -67.07 68.03
N PRO A 499 -7.85 -68.08 67.12
CA PRO A 499 -7.56 -68.09 65.68
C PRO A 499 -8.74 -68.67 64.84
N GLY A 500 -8.79 -68.46 63.52
CA GLY A 500 -9.89 -69.02 62.71
C GLY A 500 -9.78 -68.88 61.19
N ARG A 501 -8.97 -69.75 60.59
CA ARG A 501 -9.05 -70.27 59.20
C ARG A 501 -10.37 -69.99 58.45
N ARG A 502 -10.27 -69.47 57.22
CA ARG A 502 -10.39 -70.27 55.97
C ARG A 502 -10.02 -69.45 54.74
N SER A 503 -9.08 -70.03 54.00
CA SER A 503 -8.71 -69.77 52.62
C SER A 503 -9.86 -70.04 51.65
N ILE A 504 -10.09 -69.12 50.70
CA ILE A 504 -10.52 -69.49 49.34
C ILE A 504 -9.69 -68.66 48.35
N THR A 505 -8.71 -69.35 47.77
CA THR A 505 -8.10 -69.06 46.48
C THR A 505 -9.10 -69.36 45.36
N LEU A 506 -9.14 -68.54 44.30
CA LEU A 506 -9.02 -68.96 42.90
C LEU A 506 -9.31 -67.78 41.94
N SER A 507 -8.22 -67.25 41.41
CA SER A 507 -7.89 -67.06 39.99
C SER A 507 -8.71 -66.15 39.04
N PRO A 508 -8.04 -65.61 38.00
CA PRO A 508 -8.50 -64.48 37.19
C PRO A 508 -8.97 -64.91 35.78
N ALA A 509 -9.84 -64.10 35.16
CA ALA A 509 -9.78 -63.68 33.74
C ALA A 509 -11.11 -63.05 33.29
N ARG A 510 -11.07 -61.82 32.76
CA ARG A 510 -11.33 -61.49 31.34
C ARG A 510 -11.59 -60.00 31.15
N ARG A 511 -10.85 -59.45 30.18
CA ARG A 511 -11.08 -58.20 29.44
C ARG A 511 -12.55 -57.93 29.12
N PRO A 512 -12.94 -56.65 29.03
CA PRO A 512 -13.73 -56.15 27.92
C PRO A 512 -12.86 -55.35 26.92
N PRO A 513 -13.25 -55.26 25.64
CA PRO A 513 -12.46 -54.64 24.59
C PRO A 513 -12.53 -53.10 24.64
N ALA A 514 -11.47 -52.49 24.09
CA ALA A 514 -11.36 -51.07 23.85
C ALA A 514 -12.31 -50.61 22.74
N GLY A 515 -13.24 -49.72 23.06
CA GLY A 515 -13.93 -48.86 22.11
C GLY A 515 -13.14 -47.57 21.96
N ALA A 516 -12.36 -47.46 20.87
CA ALA A 516 -11.68 -46.23 20.48
C ALA A 516 -12.67 -45.31 19.76
N ASN A 517 -13.06 -44.19 20.41
CA ASN A 517 -13.57 -43.02 19.71
C ASN A 517 -12.39 -42.07 19.47
N THR A 518 -11.59 -42.38 18.46
CA THR A 518 -10.69 -41.42 17.80
C THR A 518 -11.47 -40.75 16.67
N ALA A 519 -12.05 -39.58 16.91
CA ALA A 519 -12.42 -38.68 15.84
C ALA A 519 -11.11 -38.09 15.29
N SER A 520 -10.64 -38.67 14.19
CA SER A 520 -9.61 -38.09 13.33
C SER A 520 -10.31 -37.08 12.42
N ILE A 521 -10.00 -35.79 12.60
CA ILE A 521 -10.19 -34.80 11.54
C ILE A 521 -8.78 -34.54 11.00
N SER A 522 -8.45 -35.22 9.91
CA SER A 522 -7.28 -34.89 9.11
C SER A 522 -7.75 -34.51 7.72
N ALA A 523 -7.39 -33.28 7.37
CA ALA A 523 -6.97 -32.81 6.05
C ALA A 523 -7.29 -33.71 4.85
N LEU A 524 -8.18 -33.21 3.98
CA LEU A 524 -8.16 -33.56 2.57
C LEU A 524 -7.49 -32.41 1.81
N SER A 525 -6.24 -32.67 1.42
CA SER A 525 -5.58 -32.08 0.28
C SER A 525 -6.25 -32.60 -1.01
N LEU A 526 -6.62 -31.69 -1.91
CA LEU A 526 -6.90 -32.02 -3.31
C LEU A 526 -5.94 -31.20 -4.18
N GLY A 527 -4.91 -31.90 -4.64
CA GLY A 527 -3.98 -31.43 -5.65
C GLY A 527 -4.48 -31.73 -7.06
N LEU A 528 -3.96 -30.95 -8.00
CA LEU A 528 -4.13 -31.00 -9.46
C LEU A 528 -4.10 -32.42 -10.07
N ALA A 529 -4.88 -32.59 -11.14
CA ALA A 529 -4.53 -33.47 -12.25
C ALA A 529 -4.92 -32.84 -13.59
N LEU A 530 -3.90 -32.56 -14.39
CA LEU A 530 -3.93 -32.39 -15.85
C LEU A 530 -4.24 -33.74 -16.52
N GLY A 531 -5.00 -33.72 -17.62
CA GLY A 531 -5.11 -34.85 -18.55
C GLY A 531 -6.19 -34.61 -19.60
N GLY A 532 -5.78 -34.38 -20.86
CA GLY A 532 -6.67 -33.94 -21.95
C GLY A 532 -7.21 -35.03 -22.87
N GLY A 533 -8.26 -34.61 -23.62
CA GLY A 533 -8.65 -35.00 -24.99
C GLY A 533 -9.12 -36.44 -25.25
N PRO A 534 -9.67 -36.76 -26.46
CA PRO A 534 -10.17 -35.91 -27.54
C PRO A 534 -11.60 -36.30 -28.03
N GLY A 535 -12.15 -35.58 -29.02
CA GLY A 535 -13.15 -36.15 -29.96
C GLY A 535 -14.43 -35.34 -30.13
N GLY A 536 -14.55 -34.65 -31.27
CA GLY A 536 -15.78 -33.99 -31.71
C GLY A 536 -16.71 -34.90 -32.51
N ALA A 537 -17.94 -34.43 -32.72
CA ALA A 537 -18.76 -34.66 -33.92
C ALA A 537 -20.04 -33.81 -33.88
N LEU A 538 -20.16 -32.93 -34.86
CA LEU A 538 -21.31 -32.73 -35.77
C LEU A 538 -22.75 -32.92 -35.24
N GLY A 539 -23.59 -31.91 -35.51
CA GLY A 539 -24.95 -32.19 -36.00
C GLY A 539 -26.07 -31.26 -35.55
N GLY A 540 -26.42 -30.31 -36.41
CA GLY A 540 -27.79 -30.18 -36.96
C GLY A 540 -28.93 -29.62 -36.10
N GLY A 541 -29.32 -28.39 -36.42
CA GLY A 541 -30.63 -28.11 -37.06
C GLY A 541 -31.90 -28.04 -36.20
N GLY A 542 -32.70 -26.99 -36.46
CA GLY A 542 -34.17 -27.13 -36.42
C GLY A 542 -34.95 -26.06 -35.62
N GLY A 543 -35.30 -24.97 -36.29
CA GLY A 543 -36.69 -24.59 -36.58
C GLY A 543 -37.70 -24.24 -35.46
N GLY A 544 -38.36 -23.09 -35.62
CA GLY A 544 -39.65 -22.76 -34.99
C GLY A 544 -39.77 -21.28 -34.63
N HIS A 545 -39.88 -20.36 -35.59
CA HIS A 545 -41.16 -19.76 -36.03
C HIS A 545 -42.21 -19.54 -34.92
N TYR A 546 -42.43 -18.27 -34.55
CA TYR A 546 -43.76 -17.66 -34.62
C TYR A 546 -43.63 -16.19 -35.06
N SER A 547 -44.45 -15.86 -36.06
CA SER A 547 -44.58 -14.57 -36.72
C SER A 547 -45.81 -13.87 -36.16
N HIS A 548 -45.75 -12.56 -35.94
CA HIS A 548 -46.91 -11.66 -36.06
C HIS A 548 -46.44 -10.22 -36.33
N TYR A 549 -46.53 -9.81 -37.60
CA TYR A 549 -46.64 -8.42 -38.08
C TYR A 549 -48.12 -7.99 -38.08
N PRO A 550 -48.50 -6.79 -38.55
CA PRO A 550 -48.02 -5.42 -38.27
C PRO A 550 -49.19 -4.47 -37.92
N ALA A 551 -48.90 -3.24 -37.50
CA ALA A 551 -49.87 -2.14 -37.59
C ALA A 551 -49.20 -0.87 -38.16
N TRP A 552 -49.85 -0.29 -39.15
CA TRP A 552 -49.49 0.90 -39.93
C TRP A 552 -50.49 2.03 -39.64
N GLN A 553 -50.04 3.28 -39.86
CA GLN A 553 -50.78 4.57 -39.96
C GLN A 553 -51.24 5.19 -38.62
N GLN A 554 -51.24 6.52 -38.38
CA GLN A 554 -51.29 7.69 -39.28
C GLN A 554 -50.96 9.03 -38.56
N SER A 555 -50.32 9.96 -39.30
CA SER A 555 -50.44 11.44 -39.34
C SER A 555 -50.54 12.36 -38.11
N GLY A 556 -49.76 13.44 -38.19
CA GLY A 556 -50.02 14.77 -37.62
C GLY A 556 -48.70 15.45 -37.22
N GLY A 557 -48.12 16.46 -37.87
CA GLY A 557 -48.72 17.61 -38.56
C GLY A 557 -48.77 18.79 -37.59
N GLY A 558 -47.77 19.69 -37.60
CA GLY A 558 -47.75 20.88 -36.74
C GLY A 558 -46.50 21.74 -36.92
N SER A 559 -46.54 22.61 -37.93
CA SER A 559 -45.57 23.67 -38.21
C SER A 559 -45.96 25.00 -37.55
N SER A 560 -44.96 25.77 -37.08
CA SER A 560 -44.82 27.24 -37.13
C SER A 560 -43.77 27.64 -36.07
N GLY A 561 -42.77 28.49 -36.28
CA GLY A 561 -42.49 29.46 -37.33
C GLY A 561 -42.30 30.85 -36.70
N LEU A 562 -41.11 31.45 -36.89
CA LEU A 562 -40.72 32.89 -36.85
C LEU A 562 -39.32 33.06 -36.20
N ALA A 563 -38.27 33.36 -36.99
CA ALA A 563 -37.81 34.71 -37.42
C ALA A 563 -36.85 35.32 -36.36
N GLN A 564 -35.72 35.98 -36.62
CA GLN A 564 -34.97 36.59 -37.73
C GLN A 564 -33.52 36.71 -37.17
N GLY A 565 -32.43 36.69 -37.91
CA GLY A 565 -32.04 37.76 -38.83
C GLY A 565 -30.53 37.68 -39.14
N THR A 566 -30.20 38.11 -40.35
CA THR A 566 -28.92 38.15 -41.05
C THR A 566 -28.28 39.54 -40.99
N ALA A 567 -26.94 39.66 -41.01
CA ALA A 567 -26.15 40.78 -41.58
C ALA A 567 -24.63 40.43 -41.51
N THR A 568 -23.95 40.13 -42.63
CA THR A 568 -23.14 40.99 -43.54
C THR A 568 -21.71 41.35 -43.11
N LEU A 569 -20.79 41.04 -44.04
CA LEU A 569 -19.44 41.53 -44.32
C LEU A 569 -19.11 42.99 -43.93
N SER A 570 -17.88 43.24 -43.47
CA SER A 570 -16.81 43.99 -44.17
C SER A 570 -15.77 44.57 -43.20
N GLN A 571 -14.47 44.31 -43.42
CA GLN A 571 -13.45 45.34 -43.69
C GLN A 571 -12.04 44.73 -43.67
N ALA A 572 -11.31 45.07 -44.73
CA ALA A 572 -9.91 44.78 -44.97
C ALA A 572 -9.03 45.83 -44.28
N GLU A 573 -7.77 45.49 -44.00
CA GLU A 573 -6.63 46.41 -44.21
C GLU A 573 -5.30 45.65 -44.23
N PHE A 574 -4.55 45.86 -45.31
CA PHE A 574 -3.16 45.44 -45.54
C PHE A 574 -2.19 46.41 -44.84
N PRO A 575 -0.90 46.06 -44.74
CA PRO A 575 0.07 46.96 -45.37
C PRO A 575 1.14 46.23 -46.21
N ILE A 576 1.41 46.80 -47.39
CA ILE A 576 2.52 46.46 -48.29
C ILE A 576 3.58 47.57 -48.21
N ALA A 577 4.83 47.15 -47.97
CA ALA A 577 6.14 47.63 -48.45
C ALA A 577 6.51 49.12 -48.53
N ALA A 578 7.75 49.41 -48.09
CA ALA A 578 8.62 50.39 -48.75
C ALA A 578 10.10 49.95 -48.68
N ALA A 579 10.81 50.24 -49.76
CA ALA A 579 12.08 49.66 -50.26
C ALA A 579 13.38 50.17 -49.59
N PRO A 580 14.55 49.54 -49.87
CA PRO A 580 15.86 50.05 -49.49
C PRO A 580 16.39 51.08 -50.50
N ARG A 581 17.15 52.07 -50.01
CA ARG A 581 17.91 53.02 -50.82
C ARG A 581 19.40 52.84 -50.56
N ASP A 582 20.15 52.65 -51.63
CA ASP A 582 21.60 52.82 -51.70
C ASP A 582 22.02 54.27 -51.38
N ALA A 583 23.17 54.41 -50.73
CA ALA A 583 23.98 55.63 -50.79
C ALA A 583 25.47 55.29 -50.82
N THR A 584 26.05 55.67 -51.95
CA THR A 584 27.45 55.87 -52.31
C THR A 584 28.36 56.39 -51.20
N GLY A 585 29.62 55.98 -51.25
CA GLY A 585 30.68 56.46 -50.35
C GLY A 585 31.34 57.79 -50.75
N GLU A 586 31.97 58.42 -49.75
CA GLU A 586 33.07 59.38 -49.82
C GLU A 586 33.94 59.14 -48.57
N ARG A 587 35.18 58.67 -48.69
CA ARG A 587 36.45 59.44 -48.81
C ARG A 587 36.70 60.44 -47.65
N GLY A 588 37.74 60.17 -46.84
CA GLY A 588 38.13 61.06 -45.73
C GLY A 588 39.41 60.70 -44.96
N TRP A 589 40.58 60.77 -45.61
CA TRP A 589 41.88 61.26 -45.11
C TRP A 589 42.70 60.61 -43.95
N ARG A 590 44.02 60.55 -44.26
CA ARG A 590 45.30 60.41 -43.52
C ARG A 590 45.34 61.03 -42.10
N GLY A 591 46.28 60.72 -41.19
CA GLY A 591 47.64 60.12 -41.23
C GLY A 591 48.13 59.97 -39.77
N PRO A 592 49.41 60.13 -39.39
CA PRO A 592 50.68 60.23 -40.13
C PRO A 592 51.46 58.90 -40.24
#